data_AF-A0A7S0KHY2-F1
#
_entry.id   AF-A0A7S0KHY2-F1
#
_cell.length_a   1.000
_cell.length_b   1.000
_cell.length_c   1.000
_cell.angle_alpha   90.00
_cell.angle_beta   90.00
_cell.angle_gamma   90.00
#
_symmetry.space_group_name_H-M   'P 1'
#
loop_
_entity.id
_entity.type
_entity.pdbx_description
1 polymer ?
#
loop_
_entity_poly.entity_id
_entity_poly.type
_entity_poly.pdbx_seq_one_letter_code
_entity_poly.pdbx_strand_id
1 'polypeptide(L)'
;TDAIDNDHTSMVHQLLRALANTDSKPQVVLLENVQGLLSARHEGKRGGFFRWLIRNLKSLGYAGEWRLYASGVEAMSGDRVFILCRQEGVTSVRGSLLSLGEEDRG
;
A
#
# COMPACT_ATOMS: atom_id res chain seq x y z
N THR A 1 23.61 -8.28 -5.10
CA THR A 1 23.12 -7.18 -4.22
C THR A 1 21.76 -7.63 -3.75
N ASP A 2 21.78 -8.52 -2.77
CA ASP A 2 20.69 -9.45 -2.46
C ASP A 2 20.14 -9.18 -1.05
N ALA A 3 19.78 -7.92 -0.82
CA ALA A 3 19.33 -7.43 0.48
C ALA A 3 18.07 -6.57 0.32
N ILE A 4 17.08 -7.07 -0.43
CA ILE A 4 15.70 -6.81 -0.01
C ILE A 4 15.42 -7.92 1.00
N ASP A 5 15.90 -7.65 2.21
CA ASP A 5 15.93 -8.53 3.37
C ASP A 5 14.62 -9.29 3.59
N ASN A 6 14.77 -10.53 4.08
CA ASN A 6 13.70 -11.42 4.54
C ASN A 6 12.64 -10.71 5.42
N ASP A 7 13.03 -9.68 6.17
CA ASP A 7 12.17 -8.99 7.14
C ASP A 7 11.16 -8.02 6.50
N HIS A 8 11.54 -7.30 5.45
CA HIS A 8 10.64 -6.36 4.78
C HIS A 8 9.59 -7.07 3.92
N THR A 9 9.99 -8.16 3.28
CA THR A 9 9.06 -9.06 2.59
C THR A 9 8.11 -9.71 3.61
N SER A 10 8.63 -10.08 4.79
CA SER A 10 7.84 -10.63 5.90
C SER A 10 6.68 -9.71 6.33
N MET A 11 6.90 -8.39 6.47
CA MET A 11 5.81 -7.47 6.82
C MET A 11 4.68 -7.42 5.78
N VAL A 12 5.02 -7.40 4.49
CA VAL A 12 4.00 -7.42 3.42
C VAL A 12 3.26 -8.76 3.40
N HIS A 13 3.95 -9.88 3.63
CA HIS A 13 3.30 -11.18 3.81
C HIS A 13 2.36 -11.20 5.02
N GLN A 14 2.76 -10.62 6.15
CA GLN A 14 1.93 -10.53 7.35
C GLN A 14 0.67 -9.70 7.11
N LEU A 15 0.80 -8.56 6.43
CA LEU A 15 -0.35 -7.75 6.01
C LEU A 15 -1.31 -8.57 5.14
N LEU A 16 -0.81 -9.22 4.09
CA LEU A 16 -1.65 -10.02 3.20
C LEU A 16 -2.32 -11.18 3.95
N ARG A 17 -1.61 -11.80 4.89
CA ARG A 17 -2.15 -12.86 5.76
C ARG A 17 -3.25 -12.33 6.68
N ALA A 18 -3.05 -11.16 7.28
CA ALA A 18 -4.05 -10.51 8.13
C ALA A 18 -5.32 -10.19 7.33
N LEU A 19 -5.17 -9.65 6.10
CA LEU A 19 -6.29 -9.40 5.20
C LEU A 19 -6.98 -10.68 4.73
N ALA A 20 -6.26 -11.79 4.58
CA ALA A 20 -6.83 -13.08 4.20
C ALA A 20 -7.65 -13.74 5.32
N ASN A 21 -7.21 -13.56 6.57
CA ASN A 21 -7.75 -14.28 7.73
C ASN A 21 -8.69 -13.44 8.60
N THR A 22 -8.96 -12.19 8.23
CA THR A 22 -9.95 -11.37 8.96
C THR A 22 -11.35 -11.67 8.46
N ASP A 23 -12.28 -11.84 9.40
CA ASP A 23 -13.73 -11.92 9.12
C ASP A 23 -14.31 -10.56 8.71
N SER A 24 -13.61 -9.48 9.06
CA SER A 24 -13.97 -8.10 8.72
C SER A 24 -12.89 -7.48 7.84
N LYS A 25 -12.97 -7.74 6.53
CA LYS A 25 -12.06 -7.11 5.57
C LYS A 25 -12.29 -5.59 5.54
N PRO A 26 -11.23 -4.78 5.59
CA PRO A 26 -11.37 -3.34 5.45
C PRO A 26 -11.90 -3.00 4.06
N GLN A 27 -12.80 -2.02 3.98
CA GLN A 27 -13.33 -1.54 2.70
C GLN A 27 -12.28 -0.83 1.85
N VAL A 28 -11.25 -0.26 2.51
CA VAL A 28 -10.16 0.48 1.90
C VAL A 28 -8.84 0.06 2.55
N VAL A 29 -7.82 -0.14 1.72
CA VAL A 29 -6.43 -0.33 2.14
C VAL A 29 -5.59 0.73 1.47
N LEU A 30 -4.82 1.48 2.25
CA LEU A 30 -3.81 2.42 1.78
C LEU A 30 -2.43 1.89 2.17
N LEU A 31 -1.58 1.65 1.19
CA LEU A 31 -0.18 1.26 1.41
C LEU A 31 0.73 2.40 0.98
N GLU A 32 1.55 2.87 1.89
CA GLU A 32 2.65 3.79 1.61
C GLU A 32 3.95 3.00 1.53
N ASN A 33 4.82 3.38 0.59
CA ASN A 33 6.16 2.84 0.51
C ASN A 33 7.11 3.81 -0.21
N VAL A 34 8.42 3.56 -0.10
CA VAL A 34 9.41 4.32 -0.87
C VAL A 34 9.34 3.99 -2.37
N GLN A 35 9.78 4.92 -3.22
CA GLN A 35 9.87 4.74 -4.68
C GLN A 35 10.63 3.47 -5.10
N GLY A 36 11.58 3.02 -4.28
CA GLY A 36 12.33 1.77 -4.47
C GLY A 36 11.43 0.56 -4.73
N LEU A 37 10.21 0.52 -4.18
CA LEU A 37 9.19 -0.51 -4.41
C LEU A 37 8.96 -0.79 -5.91
N LEU A 38 8.93 0.23 -6.76
CA LEU A 38 8.66 0.09 -8.20
C LEU A 38 9.77 -0.67 -8.94
N SER A 39 10.97 -0.71 -8.37
CA SER A 39 12.12 -1.40 -8.93
C SER A 39 12.50 -2.66 -8.16
N ALA A 40 11.94 -2.87 -6.96
CA ALA A 40 12.19 -4.02 -6.11
C ALA A 40 12.07 -5.34 -6.88
N ARG A 41 13.12 -6.16 -6.76
CA ARG A 41 13.20 -7.45 -7.45
C ARG A 41 12.39 -8.50 -6.71
N HIS A 42 11.75 -9.37 -7.47
CA HIS A 42 11.12 -10.60 -6.98
C HIS A 42 11.23 -11.63 -8.10
N GLU A 43 11.61 -12.87 -7.76
CA GLU A 43 11.86 -13.95 -8.74
C GLU A 43 12.82 -13.49 -9.87
N GLY A 44 13.87 -12.76 -9.50
CA GLY A 44 14.87 -12.25 -10.44
C GLY A 44 14.43 -11.08 -11.34
N LYS A 45 13.16 -10.66 -11.29
CA LYS A 45 12.61 -9.61 -12.18
C LYS A 45 12.53 -8.25 -11.47
N ARG A 46 13.08 -7.19 -12.08
CA ARG A 46 12.94 -5.79 -11.62
C ARG A 46 11.46 -5.38 -11.60
N GLY A 47 11.04 -4.75 -10.51
CA GLY A 47 9.63 -4.41 -10.24
C GLY A 47 8.72 -5.62 -10.04
N GLY A 48 9.31 -6.82 -9.87
CA GLY A 48 8.56 -8.06 -9.64
C GLY A 48 7.77 -8.01 -8.35
N PHE A 49 8.33 -7.41 -7.30
CA PHE A 49 7.70 -7.36 -5.99
C PHE A 49 6.43 -6.50 -6.01
N PHE A 50 6.48 -5.32 -6.63
CA PHE A 50 5.30 -4.48 -6.83
C PHE A 50 4.18 -5.22 -7.58
N ARG A 51 4.51 -5.91 -8.69
CA ARG A 51 3.52 -6.71 -9.44
C ARG A 51 2.95 -7.85 -8.60
N TRP A 52 3.78 -8.52 -7.81
CA TRP A 52 3.35 -9.59 -6.91
C TRP A 52 2.39 -9.05 -5.84
N LEU A 53 2.70 -7.91 -5.21
CA LEU A 53 1.83 -7.25 -4.22
C LEU A 53 0.46 -6.93 -4.81
N ILE A 54 0.40 -6.25 -5.96
CA ILE A 54 -0.87 -5.89 -6.60
C ILE A 54 -1.70 -7.13 -6.95
N ARG A 55 -1.07 -8.21 -7.42
CA ARG A 55 -1.77 -9.48 -7.71
C ARG A 55 -2.37 -10.13 -6.47
N ASN A 56 -1.65 -10.13 -5.35
CA ASN A 56 -2.15 -10.71 -4.09
C ASN A 56 -3.30 -9.87 -3.51
N LEU A 57 -3.23 -8.54 -3.60
CA LEU A 57 -4.36 -7.69 -3.20
C LEU A 57 -5.59 -7.98 -4.07
N LYS A 58 -5.41 -8.12 -5.38
CA LYS A 58 -6.49 -8.51 -6.29
C LYS A 58 -7.11 -9.86 -5.93
N SER A 59 -6.29 -10.89 -5.64
CA SER A 59 -6.82 -12.20 -5.24
C SER A 59 -7.57 -12.19 -3.91
N LEU A 60 -7.35 -11.17 -3.08
CA LEU A 60 -8.08 -10.96 -1.82
C LEU A 60 -9.41 -10.21 -2.01
N GLY A 61 -9.81 -9.90 -3.25
CA GLY A 61 -11.05 -9.20 -3.56
C GLY A 61 -10.93 -7.68 -3.47
N TYR A 62 -9.74 -7.14 -3.73
CA TYR A 62 -9.53 -5.69 -3.84
C TYR A 62 -9.32 -5.27 -5.28
N ALA A 63 -10.10 -4.28 -5.72
CA ALA A 63 -9.83 -3.51 -6.93
C ALA A 63 -9.08 -2.23 -6.53
N GLY A 64 -7.90 -2.01 -7.09
CA GLY A 64 -7.05 -0.89 -6.71
C GLY A 64 -6.65 -0.03 -7.89
N GLU A 65 -6.60 1.27 -7.65
CA GLU A 65 -5.81 2.21 -8.42
C GLU A 65 -4.53 2.47 -7.63
N TRP A 66 -3.38 2.51 -8.30
CA TRP A 66 -2.14 2.94 -7.65
C TRP A 66 -1.70 4.25 -8.30
N ARG A 67 -1.11 5.14 -7.48
CA ARG A 67 -0.55 6.40 -7.96
C ARG A 67 0.77 6.67 -7.26
N LEU A 68 1.75 7.10 -8.05
CA LEU A 68 2.98 7.66 -7.52
C LEU A 68 2.72 9.12 -7.17
N TYR A 69 2.99 9.51 -5.92
CA TYR A 69 2.95 10.90 -5.51
C TYR A 69 4.37 11.33 -5.15
N ALA A 70 4.78 12.51 -5.62
CA ALA A 70 5.93 13.18 -5.01
C ALA A 70 5.61 13.36 -3.52
N SER A 71 6.57 13.15 -2.62
CA SER A 71 6.28 13.17 -1.18
C SER A 71 5.60 14.46 -0.74
N GLY A 72 5.83 15.56 -1.46
CA GLY A 72 5.02 16.79 -1.41
C GLY A 72 5.02 17.52 -0.07
N VAL A 73 5.69 16.95 0.93
CA VAL A 73 5.77 17.42 2.31
C VAL A 73 7.25 17.54 2.64
N GLU A 74 7.70 18.76 2.97
CA GLU A 74 9.10 19.07 3.29
C GLU A 74 9.67 18.21 4.44
N ALA A 75 8.81 17.62 5.27
CA ALA A 75 9.17 16.77 6.39
C ALA A 75 9.67 15.36 6.00
N MET A 76 9.47 14.90 4.75
CA MET A 76 9.93 13.60 4.29
C MET A 76 10.67 13.70 2.95
N SER A 77 12.00 13.55 2.99
CA SER A 77 12.80 13.49 1.77
C SER A 77 12.50 12.21 0.97
N GLY A 78 12.15 12.40 -0.30
CA GLY A 78 12.09 11.35 -1.33
C GLY A 78 10.68 10.87 -1.70
N ASP A 79 10.45 10.66 -3.00
CA ASP A 79 9.18 10.22 -3.58
C ASP A 79 8.58 8.98 -2.90
N ARG A 80 7.25 8.98 -2.75
CA ARG A 80 6.48 7.91 -2.13
C ARG A 80 5.46 7.30 -3.08
N VAL A 81 5.32 5.99 -2.98
CA VAL A 81 4.34 5.22 -3.74
C VAL A 81 3.15 4.98 -2.83
N PHE A 82 1.96 5.41 -3.28
CA PHE A 82 0.72 5.11 -2.59
C PHE A 82 -0.12 4.14 -3.42
N ILE A 83 -0.50 3.03 -2.80
CA ILE A 83 -1.39 2.04 -3.39
C ILE A 83 -2.72 2.15 -2.65
N LEU A 84 -3.77 2.59 -3.35
CA LEU A 84 -5.12 2.69 -2.81
C LEU A 84 -5.97 1.55 -3.37
N CYS A 85 -6.28 0.61 -2.50
CA CYS A 85 -7.13 -0.52 -2.83
C CYS A 85 -8.51 -0.35 -2.20
N ARG A 86 -9.55 -0.62 -2.96
CA ARG A 86 -10.93 -0.71 -2.47
C ARG A 86 -11.41 -2.14 -2.59
N GLN A 87 -12.19 -2.60 -1.64
CA GLN A 87 -12.82 -3.91 -1.73
C GLN A 87 -13.79 -3.92 -2.92
N GLU A 88 -13.78 -4.99 -3.72
CA GLU A 88 -14.68 -5.17 -4.86
C GLU A 88 -16.14 -5.09 -4.38
N GLY A 89 -16.97 -4.36 -5.13
CA GLY A 89 -18.37 -4.09 -4.76
C GLY A 89 -18.58 -2.87 -3.86
N VAL A 90 -17.52 -2.30 -3.26
CA VAL A 90 -17.62 -1.04 -2.52
C VAL A 90 -17.57 0.15 -3.49
N THR A 91 -18.72 0.72 -3.80
CA THR A 91 -18.88 1.87 -4.71
C THR A 91 -18.75 3.22 -4.02
N SER A 92 -18.96 3.27 -2.70
CA SER A 92 -18.73 4.46 -1.87
C SER A 92 -18.21 4.03 -0.51
N VAL A 93 -17.29 4.82 0.04
CA VAL A 93 -16.78 4.64 1.39
C VAL A 93 -17.39 5.78 2.21
N ARG A 94 -18.19 5.45 3.21
CA ARG A 94 -18.70 6.43 4.16
C ARG A 94 -17.60 6.73 5.17
N GLY A 95 -17.13 7.97 5.18
CA GLY A 95 -16.17 8.45 6.15
C GLY A 95 -15.97 9.94 5.97
N SER A 96 -15.86 10.66 7.08
CA SER A 96 -15.39 12.04 7.06
C SER A 96 -13.90 11.99 6.75
N LEU A 97 -13.45 12.72 5.71
CA LEU A 97 -12.03 13.02 5.57
C LEU A 97 -11.64 13.82 6.81
N LEU A 98 -10.80 13.24 7.66
CA LEU A 98 -10.15 13.99 8.72
C LEU A 98 -9.17 14.94 8.04
N SER A 99 -9.46 16.23 8.05
CA SER A 99 -8.50 17.27 7.69
C SER A 99 -7.34 17.17 8.68
N LEU A 100 -6.23 16.56 8.26
CA LEU A 100 -5.00 16.44 9.07
C LEU A 100 -4.25 17.79 9.19
N GLY A 101 -4.97 18.92 9.22
CA GLY A 101 -4.39 20.25 9.10
C GLY A 101 -5.24 21.42 9.60
N GLU A 102 -6.32 21.17 10.36
CA GLU A 102 -6.88 22.22 11.21
C GLU A 102 -6.36 21.98 12.62
N GLU A 103 -5.28 22.69 12.95
CA GLU A 103 -4.74 22.80 14.29
C GLU A 103 -5.89 23.08 15.27
N ASP A 104 -6.09 22.17 16.20
CA ASP A 104 -6.86 22.40 17.42
C ASP A 104 -6.10 23.46 18.25
N ARG A 105 -6.32 24.74 17.91
CA ARG A 105 -5.88 25.88 18.71
C ARG A 105 -6.92 26.13 19.80
N GLY A 106 -6.86 25.30 20.83
CA GLY A 106 -7.37 25.64 22.16
C GLY A 106 -6.53 26.72 22.85
#